data_AF-A0A1G3ZVP8-F1
#
_entry.id   AF-A0A1G3ZVP8-F1
#
_cell.length_a   1.000
_cell.length_b   1.000
_cell.length_c   1.000
_cell.angle_alpha   90.00
_cell.angle_beta   90.00
_cell.angle_gamma   90.00
#
_symmetry.space_group_name_H-M   'P 1'
#
loop_
_entity.id
_entity.type
_entity.pdbx_description
1 polymer ?
#
loop_
_entity_poly.entity_id
_entity_poly.type
_entity_poly.pdbx_seq_one_letter_code
_entity_poly.pdbx_strand_id
1 'polypeptide(L)'
;MEFLKKHYEKIALAVVSLMMIATALTLVNRLGFDGSEPPDITTNRSAATPLDTNELMQVATLLKNPPSWRTNDGPRPFIPEPWNWNGKELFPATEPPPTPVVAGDPADELQWWMASRTFPMKFMSVVSGVGTNKVFQINPGMGTRFVKIGDPPIRQSIYGTMEEFTVLRYEEKKVEWFNPAIGAKTVTDVSVLTLQRKSAGVTKEIPLVIGKQVLESEPVARYHSSTTGEWSGDLKKGSKFNYKGKTYELVRLDINPPQLIFKDVQTQKEYRRRPRVVQRF
;
A
#
# COMPACT_ATOMS: atom_id res chain seq x y z
N MET A 1 -56.37 -12.13 42.32
CA MET A 1 -55.97 -11.25 41.20
C MET A 1 -55.79 -9.78 41.60
N GLU A 2 -56.50 -9.26 42.60
CA GLU A 2 -56.38 -7.84 43.00
C GLU A 2 -55.04 -7.47 43.64
N PHE A 3 -54.40 -8.40 44.37
CA PHE A 3 -53.11 -8.15 45.00
C PHE A 3 -51.99 -7.88 43.98
N LEU A 4 -51.91 -8.68 42.90
CA LEU A 4 -50.99 -8.45 41.80
C LEU A 4 -51.26 -7.11 41.11
N LYS A 5 -52.53 -6.76 40.89
CA LYS A 5 -52.91 -5.49 40.22
C LYS A 5 -52.51 -4.26 41.04
N LYS A 6 -52.58 -4.36 42.38
CA LYS A 6 -52.24 -3.28 43.31
C LYS A 6 -50.74 -3.15 43.59
N HIS A 7 -49.95 -4.20 43.34
CA HIS A 7 -48.50 -4.24 43.63
C HIS A 7 -47.64 -4.39 42.37
N TYR A 8 -48.24 -4.45 41.19
CA TYR A 8 -47.56 -4.60 39.91
C TYR A 8 -46.47 -3.53 39.71
N GLU A 9 -46.75 -2.28 40.09
CA GLU A 9 -45.79 -1.18 39.98
C GLU A 9 -44.56 -1.39 40.88
N LYS A 10 -44.75 -1.89 42.11
CA LYS A 10 -43.65 -2.20 43.02
C LYS A 10 -42.84 -3.40 42.54
N ILE A 11 -43.50 -4.40 41.97
CA ILE A 11 -42.85 -5.59 41.41
C ILE A 11 -42.06 -5.22 40.15
N ALA A 12 -42.63 -4.40 39.26
CA ALA A 12 -41.95 -3.91 38.06
C ALA A 12 -40.71 -3.08 38.44
N LEU A 13 -40.82 -2.21 39.44
CA LEU A 13 -39.69 -1.42 39.93
C LEU A 13 -38.58 -2.32 40.51
N ALA A 14 -38.94 -3.36 41.26
CA ALA A 14 -37.98 -4.32 41.82
C ALA A 14 -37.28 -5.16 40.73
N VAL A 15 -37.98 -5.51 39.66
CA VAL A 15 -37.39 -6.23 38.51
C VAL A 15 -36.42 -5.32 37.75
N VAL A 16 -36.80 -4.05 37.52
CA VAL A 16 -35.94 -3.08 36.84
C VAL A 16 -34.68 -2.78 37.66
N SER A 17 -34.80 -2.64 38.99
CA SER A 17 -33.63 -2.42 39.85
C SER A 17 -32.69 -3.64 39.88
N LEU A 18 -33.23 -4.86 39.92
CA LEU A 18 -32.43 -6.09 39.80
C LEU A 18 -31.72 -6.19 38.45
N MET A 19 -32.39 -5.81 37.35
CA MET A 19 -31.75 -5.76 36.03
C MET A 19 -30.63 -4.72 35.99
N MET A 20 -30.82 -3.53 36.56
CA MET A 20 -29.75 -2.52 36.62
C MET A 20 -28.53 -3.01 37.42
N ILE A 21 -28.74 -3.68 38.56
CA ILE A 21 -27.65 -4.23 39.37
C ILE A 21 -26.90 -5.32 38.61
N ALA A 22 -27.59 -6.23 37.92
CA ALA A 22 -26.95 -7.26 37.09
C ALA A 22 -26.16 -6.64 35.92
N THR A 23 -26.69 -5.58 35.32
CA THR A 23 -26.01 -4.85 34.23
C THR A 23 -24.76 -4.12 34.76
N ALA A 24 -24.81 -3.58 35.97
CA ALA A 24 -23.65 -2.95 36.62
C ALA A 24 -22.55 -3.98 36.96
N LEU A 25 -22.92 -5.14 37.52
CA LEU A 25 -21.97 -6.22 37.85
C LEU A 25 -21.28 -6.78 36.60
N THR A 26 -22.02 -6.95 35.51
CA THR A 26 -21.44 -7.39 34.22
C THR A 26 -20.50 -6.35 33.63
N LEU A 27 -20.78 -5.05 33.82
CA LEU A 27 -19.89 -3.96 33.41
C LEU A 27 -18.59 -3.93 34.23
N VAL A 28 -18.67 -4.13 35.56
CA VAL A 28 -17.50 -4.20 36.45
C VAL A 28 -16.59 -5.37 36.07
N ASN A 29 -17.15 -6.55 35.79
CA ASN A 29 -16.37 -7.70 35.33
C ASN A 29 -15.75 -7.48 33.94
N ARG A 30 -16.36 -6.66 33.09
CA ARG A 30 -15.82 -6.34 31.75
C ARG A 30 -14.76 -5.24 31.77
N LEU A 31 -14.78 -4.38 32.79
CA LEU A 31 -13.81 -3.30 32.97
C LEU A 31 -12.55 -3.74 33.73
N GLY A 32 -12.47 -5.00 34.15
CA GLY A 32 -11.22 -5.59 34.64
C GLY A 32 -10.64 -4.89 35.86
N PHE A 33 -11.48 -4.46 36.81
CA PHE A 33 -11.03 -4.09 38.15
C PHE A 33 -10.65 -5.34 38.95
N ASP A 34 -9.68 -6.10 38.45
CA ASP A 34 -8.89 -6.96 39.31
C ASP A 34 -8.03 -6.03 40.16
N GLY A 35 -8.19 -6.12 41.49
CA GLY A 35 -7.42 -5.39 42.50
C GLY A 35 -5.94 -5.78 42.53
N SER A 36 -5.27 -5.68 41.39
CA SER A 36 -3.83 -5.81 41.26
C SER A 36 -3.20 -4.48 41.66
N GLU A 37 -2.27 -4.56 42.61
CA GLU A 37 -1.45 -3.45 43.07
C GLU A 37 -0.86 -2.67 41.88
N PRO A 38 -0.68 -1.34 42.01
CA PRO A 38 -0.03 -0.54 40.98
C PRO A 38 1.38 -1.12 40.69
N PRO A 39 1.77 -1.26 39.42
CA PRO A 39 3.06 -1.84 39.07
C PRO A 39 4.20 -0.99 39.65
N ASP A 40 5.03 -1.63 40.47
CA ASP A 40 6.23 -1.05 41.04
C ASP A 40 7.23 -0.71 39.90
N ILE A 41 7.41 0.58 39.64
CA ILE A 41 8.20 1.12 38.51
C ILE A 41 9.71 1.13 38.84
N THR A 42 10.16 0.44 39.88
CA THR A 42 11.56 0.55 40.37
C THR A 42 12.51 -0.56 39.92
N THR A 43 12.04 -1.65 39.30
CA THR A 43 12.90 -2.80 38.97
C THR A 43 12.94 -3.08 37.46
N ASN A 44 13.80 -2.34 36.76
CA ASN A 44 14.51 -2.69 35.51
C ASN A 44 14.75 -1.44 34.65
N ARG A 45 15.65 -0.56 35.10
CA ARG A 45 16.29 0.40 34.19
C ARG A 45 17.63 -0.20 33.75
N SER A 46 17.65 -0.79 32.57
CA SER A 46 18.90 -0.90 31.81
C SER A 46 19.46 0.52 31.66
N ALA A 47 20.75 0.69 31.92
CA ALA A 47 21.42 1.97 31.75
C ALA A 47 21.16 2.50 30.33
N ALA A 48 20.59 3.70 30.24
CA ALA A 48 20.36 4.37 28.98
C ALA A 48 21.70 4.50 28.24
N THR A 49 21.74 4.01 27.00
CA THR A 49 22.86 4.23 26.09
C THR A 49 23.13 5.74 26.00
N PRO A 50 24.37 6.21 26.22
CA PRO A 50 24.68 7.63 26.09
C PRO A 50 24.38 8.08 24.67
N LEU A 51 23.58 9.15 24.57
CA LEU A 51 23.18 9.78 23.31
C LEU A 51 24.44 10.24 22.57
N ASP A 52 24.63 9.78 21.33
CA ASP A 52 25.79 10.16 20.52
C ASP A 52 25.73 11.65 20.18
N THR A 53 26.53 12.43 20.91
CA THR A 53 26.61 13.88 20.77
C THR A 53 27.20 14.30 19.42
N ASN A 54 27.86 13.39 18.68
CA ASN A 54 28.40 13.72 17.35
C ASN A 54 27.30 13.87 16.30
N GLU A 55 26.23 13.07 16.36
CA GLU A 55 25.09 13.22 15.44
C GLU A 55 24.35 14.53 15.70
N LEU A 56 24.17 14.88 16.98
CA LEU A 56 23.56 16.16 17.38
C LEU A 56 24.40 17.38 16.97
N MET A 57 25.73 17.27 17.08
CA MET A 57 26.67 18.29 16.61
C MET A 57 26.57 18.50 15.08
N GLN A 58 26.42 17.43 14.29
CA GLN A 58 26.26 17.54 12.84
C GLN A 58 24.95 18.25 12.47
N VAL A 59 23.84 17.92 13.14
CA VAL A 59 22.55 18.59 12.94
C VAL A 59 22.61 20.07 13.34
N ALA A 60 23.25 20.39 14.47
CA ALA A 60 23.43 21.77 14.92
C ALA A 60 24.29 22.60 13.95
N THR A 61 25.30 21.97 13.33
CA THR A 61 26.18 22.63 12.34
C THR A 61 25.42 22.91 11.03
N LEU A 62 24.55 21.97 10.61
CA LEU A 62 23.65 22.13 9.46
C LEU A 62 22.60 23.23 9.66
N LEU A 63 22.11 23.42 10.88
CA LEU A 63 21.18 24.50 11.22
C LEU A 63 21.87 25.87 11.27
N LYS A 64 23.15 25.92 11.66
CA LYS A 64 23.91 27.17 11.78
C LYS A 64 24.32 27.75 10.43
N ASN A 65 24.54 26.90 9.42
CA ASN A 65 24.82 27.29 8.04
C ASN A 65 23.80 26.64 7.09
N PRO A 66 22.56 27.14 7.04
CA PRO A 66 21.57 26.60 6.12
C PRO A 66 22.05 26.80 4.68
N PRO A 67 22.03 25.76 3.82
CA PRO A 67 22.43 25.91 2.44
C PRO A 67 21.55 26.96 1.76
N SER A 68 22.17 27.91 1.07
CA SER A 68 21.46 28.98 0.36
C SER A 68 20.54 28.36 -0.70
N TRP A 69 19.23 28.56 -0.55
CA TRP A 69 18.23 28.15 -1.52
C TRP A 69 18.48 28.91 -2.84
N ARG A 70 19.06 28.25 -3.84
CA ARG A 70 19.15 28.81 -5.19
C ARG A 70 17.77 28.72 -5.83
N THR A 71 17.14 29.87 -6.04
CA THR A 71 15.75 30.04 -6.52
C THR A 71 15.45 29.53 -7.93
N ASN A 72 16.41 28.93 -8.64
CA ASN A 72 16.22 28.44 -10.01
C ASN A 72 16.25 26.91 -10.14
N ASP A 73 16.51 26.17 -9.07
CA ASP A 73 16.42 24.71 -9.05
C ASP A 73 15.28 24.31 -8.12
N GLY A 74 14.24 23.69 -8.68
CA GLY A 74 13.06 23.24 -7.94
C GLY A 74 13.40 22.38 -6.72
N PRO A 75 12.46 22.24 -5.76
CA PRO A 75 12.74 21.69 -4.43
C PRO A 75 13.28 20.26 -4.51
N ARG A 76 14.59 20.09 -4.26
CA ARG A 76 15.22 18.79 -4.02
C ARG A 76 15.19 18.52 -2.51
N PRO A 77 14.40 17.57 -2.00
CA PRO A 77 14.62 17.07 -0.64
C PRO A 77 15.95 16.31 -0.59
N PHE A 78 16.75 16.60 0.43
CA PHE A 78 18.02 15.98 0.81
C PHE A 78 18.38 14.69 0.06
N ILE A 79 19.16 14.83 -1.01
CA ILE A 79 19.91 13.74 -1.59
C ILE A 79 21.33 13.87 -1.01
N PRO A 80 21.88 12.86 -0.32
CA PRO A 80 23.32 12.82 -0.08
C PRO A 80 24.02 12.80 -1.45
N GLU A 81 24.70 13.90 -1.80
CA GLU A 81 25.41 14.03 -3.08
C GLU A 81 26.61 13.07 -3.17
N PRO A 82 27.09 12.75 -4.39
CA PRO A 82 26.31 12.20 -5.48
C PRO A 82 26.99 10.93 -6.04
N TRP A 83 26.16 10.07 -6.60
CA TRP A 83 26.64 9.02 -7.50
C TRP A 83 27.48 9.62 -8.62
N ASN A 84 28.71 9.12 -8.69
CA ASN A 84 29.70 9.37 -9.73
C ASN A 84 29.11 9.07 -11.13
N TRP A 85 28.86 10.12 -11.91
CA TRP A 85 28.48 10.07 -13.33
C TRP A 85 29.73 9.89 -14.22
N ASN A 86 30.62 8.95 -13.89
CA ASN A 86 31.70 8.50 -14.78
C ASN A 86 31.44 7.06 -15.20
N GLY A 87 30.34 6.83 -15.92
CA GLY A 87 30.21 5.75 -16.90
C GLY A 87 30.61 4.31 -16.51
N LYS A 88 30.75 3.96 -15.24
CA LYS A 88 31.04 2.61 -14.77
C LYS A 88 29.86 2.12 -13.95
N GLU A 89 29.14 1.17 -14.54
CA GLU A 89 28.05 0.42 -13.92
C GLU A 89 28.50 -0.15 -12.57
N LEU A 90 27.82 0.23 -11.49
CA LEU A 90 27.96 -0.35 -10.14
C LEU A 90 27.01 -1.54 -9.97
N PHE A 91 27.03 -2.48 -10.91
CA PHE A 91 26.49 -3.81 -10.68
C PHE A 91 27.64 -4.80 -10.79
N PRO A 92 27.88 -5.68 -9.80
CA PRO A 92 28.75 -6.82 -10.03
C PRO A 92 28.18 -7.59 -11.23
N ALA A 93 28.98 -7.67 -12.29
CA ALA A 93 28.64 -8.34 -13.54
C ALA A 93 28.58 -9.85 -13.31
N THR A 94 27.44 -10.33 -12.80
CA THR A 94 27.11 -11.76 -12.77
C THR A 94 26.06 -12.13 -13.82
N GLU A 95 25.66 -11.18 -14.67
CA GLU A 95 24.75 -11.44 -15.79
C GLU A 95 25.55 -11.57 -17.10
N PRO A 96 25.18 -12.51 -17.98
CA PRO A 96 25.78 -12.59 -19.31
C PRO A 96 25.59 -11.24 -20.02
N PRO A 97 26.58 -10.77 -20.79
CA PRO A 97 26.48 -9.51 -21.51
C PRO A 97 25.19 -9.50 -22.34
N PRO A 98 24.45 -8.37 -22.38
CA PRO A 98 23.30 -8.25 -23.26
C PRO A 98 23.76 -8.60 -24.68
N THR A 99 22.98 -9.46 -25.34
CA THR A 99 23.23 -9.86 -26.72
C THR A 99 23.50 -8.59 -27.55
N PRO A 100 24.59 -8.55 -28.34
CA PRO A 100 24.96 -7.35 -29.07
C PRO A 100 23.77 -6.86 -29.89
N VAL A 101 23.43 -5.59 -29.66
CA VAL A 101 22.39 -4.86 -30.35
C VAL A 101 22.75 -4.87 -31.84
N VAL A 102 21.93 -5.55 -32.64
CA VAL A 102 22.10 -5.56 -34.10
C VAL A 102 21.81 -4.14 -34.59
N ALA A 103 22.85 -3.44 -35.03
CA ALA A 103 22.73 -2.11 -35.62
C ALA A 103 21.77 -2.16 -36.81
N GLY A 104 20.74 -1.29 -36.79
CA GLY A 104 19.73 -1.18 -37.85
C GLY A 104 18.34 -1.68 -37.46
N ASP A 105 18.09 -1.99 -36.18
CA ASP A 105 16.76 -2.38 -35.73
C ASP A 105 15.88 -1.12 -35.56
N PRO A 106 14.70 -1.02 -36.20
CA PRO A 106 13.82 0.15 -36.07
C PRO A 106 13.50 0.51 -34.62
N ALA A 107 13.53 -0.46 -33.70
CA ALA A 107 13.31 -0.21 -32.27
C ALA A 107 14.47 0.51 -31.55
N ASP A 108 15.62 0.77 -32.19
CA ASP A 108 16.72 1.57 -31.65
C ASP A 108 16.38 3.07 -31.54
N GLU A 109 15.45 3.55 -32.36
CA GLU A 109 14.99 4.96 -32.35
C GLU A 109 13.91 5.23 -31.29
N LEU A 110 13.39 4.17 -30.66
CA LEU A 110 12.40 4.28 -29.61
C LEU A 110 13.09 4.51 -28.28
N GLN A 111 12.89 5.71 -27.72
CA GLN A 111 13.21 5.96 -26.32
C GLN A 111 12.09 5.39 -25.47
N TRP A 112 12.42 4.64 -24.43
CA TRP A 112 11.47 3.96 -23.59
C TRP A 112 11.47 4.53 -22.19
N TRP A 113 10.29 4.59 -21.57
CA TRP A 113 10.11 4.94 -20.18
C TRP A 113 9.23 3.94 -19.48
N MET A 114 9.51 3.73 -18.19
CA MET A 114 8.55 3.13 -17.27
C MET A 114 7.89 4.24 -16.46
N ALA A 115 6.57 4.26 -16.51
CA ALA A 115 5.73 5.07 -15.65
C ALA A 115 4.92 4.16 -14.72
N SER A 116 4.18 4.76 -13.79
CA SER A 116 3.29 4.02 -12.91
C SER A 116 1.89 4.63 -12.92
N ARG A 117 0.87 3.81 -13.14
CA ARG A 117 -0.52 4.23 -12.93
C ARG A 117 -0.96 3.87 -11.53
N THR A 118 -1.46 4.86 -10.80
CA THR A 118 -2.03 4.64 -9.47
C THR A 118 -3.53 4.36 -9.54
N PHE A 119 -4.03 3.48 -8.69
CA PHE A 119 -5.46 3.27 -8.48
C PHE A 119 -5.77 3.15 -6.99
N PRO A 120 -6.95 3.66 -6.55
CA PRO A 120 -7.31 3.66 -5.15
C PRO A 120 -7.89 2.31 -4.71
N MET A 121 -7.42 1.81 -3.58
CA MET A 121 -7.98 0.66 -2.88
C MET A 121 -8.51 1.08 -1.52
N LYS A 122 -9.56 0.43 -1.04
CA LYS A 122 -10.18 0.76 0.25
C LYS A 122 -10.80 -0.46 0.93
N PHE A 123 -10.53 -0.61 2.22
CA PHE A 123 -11.33 -1.46 3.10
C PHE A 123 -12.42 -0.60 3.72
N MET A 124 -13.68 -0.86 3.38
CA MET A 124 -14.80 0.02 3.72
C MET A 124 -15.39 -0.33 5.08
N SER A 125 -15.79 -1.59 5.27
CA SER A 125 -16.47 -2.02 6.48
C SER A 125 -16.41 -3.55 6.65
N VAL A 126 -16.62 -4.01 7.89
CA VAL A 126 -17.02 -5.40 8.18
C VAL A 126 -18.55 -5.42 8.20
N VAL A 127 -19.16 -6.19 7.30
CA VAL A 127 -20.62 -6.16 7.08
C VAL A 127 -21.35 -7.12 8.02
N SER A 128 -20.83 -8.33 8.19
CA SER A 128 -21.45 -9.36 9.03
C SER A 128 -20.48 -10.50 9.32
N GLY A 129 -20.77 -11.31 10.35
CA GLY A 129 -20.04 -12.55 10.65
C GLY A 129 -19.19 -12.49 11.92
N VAL A 130 -18.86 -13.69 12.43
CA VAL A 130 -18.03 -13.89 13.63
C VAL A 130 -16.80 -14.72 13.24
N GLY A 131 -15.65 -14.40 13.83
CA GLY A 131 -14.40 -15.10 13.56
C GLY A 131 -13.98 -15.01 12.08
N THR A 132 -13.72 -16.16 11.46
CA THR A 132 -13.28 -16.27 10.06
C THR A 132 -14.42 -16.12 9.04
N ASN A 133 -15.68 -16.16 9.48
CA ASN A 133 -16.86 -16.01 8.61
C ASN A 133 -17.25 -14.56 8.36
N LYS A 134 -16.35 -13.61 8.65
CA LYS A 134 -16.58 -12.17 8.42
C LYS A 134 -16.65 -11.87 6.92
N VAL A 135 -17.66 -11.09 6.54
CA VAL A 135 -17.82 -10.49 5.21
C VAL A 135 -17.24 -9.08 5.23
N PHE A 136 -16.27 -8.83 4.37
CA PHE A 136 -15.60 -7.55 4.22
C PHE A 136 -16.11 -6.83 2.98
N GLN A 137 -16.53 -5.58 3.15
CA GLN A 137 -16.80 -4.68 2.04
C GLN A 137 -15.51 -3.97 1.65
N ILE A 138 -15.05 -4.18 0.43
CA ILE A 138 -13.80 -3.61 -0.09
C ILE A 138 -13.99 -2.99 -1.46
N ASN A 139 -13.12 -2.07 -1.83
CA ASN A 139 -12.91 -1.62 -3.19
C ASN A 139 -11.46 -1.96 -3.57
N PRO A 140 -11.21 -3.03 -4.35
CA PRO A 140 -9.86 -3.45 -4.72
C PRO A 140 -9.29 -2.68 -5.92
N GLY A 141 -9.88 -1.52 -6.30
CA GLY A 141 -9.43 -0.69 -7.40
C GLY A 141 -10.57 -0.19 -8.29
N MET A 142 -11.51 -1.08 -8.60
CA MET A 142 -12.61 -0.83 -9.54
C MET A 142 -13.93 -1.36 -8.95
N GLY A 143 -14.56 -0.51 -8.14
CA GLY A 143 -15.89 -0.75 -7.57
C GLY A 143 -15.90 -1.64 -6.33
N THR A 144 -17.05 -1.67 -5.67
CA THR A 144 -17.22 -2.36 -4.39
C THR A 144 -17.40 -3.86 -4.58
N ARG A 145 -16.82 -4.66 -3.68
CA ARG A 145 -16.95 -6.11 -3.58
C ARG A 145 -17.19 -6.51 -2.13
N PHE A 146 -17.84 -7.65 -1.96
CA PHE A 146 -18.05 -8.30 -0.67
C PHE A 146 -17.32 -9.63 -0.71
N VAL A 147 -16.42 -9.84 0.24
CA VAL A 147 -15.53 -11.02 0.25
C VAL A 147 -15.32 -11.55 1.65
N LYS A 148 -14.97 -12.83 1.74
CA LYS A 148 -14.56 -13.52 2.97
C LYS A 148 -13.12 -14.02 2.83
N ILE A 149 -12.52 -14.38 3.95
CA ILE A 149 -11.25 -15.13 3.94
C ILE A 149 -11.54 -16.53 3.39
N GLY A 150 -10.75 -16.96 2.40
CA GLY A 150 -10.92 -18.25 1.73
C GLY A 150 -11.84 -18.22 0.50
N ASP A 151 -12.46 -17.08 0.18
CA ASP A 151 -13.19 -16.93 -1.07
C ASP A 151 -12.25 -17.02 -2.29
N PRO A 152 -12.77 -17.40 -3.47
CA PRO A 152 -12.02 -17.35 -4.72
C PRO A 152 -11.42 -15.96 -4.98
N PRO A 153 -10.26 -15.88 -5.69
CA PRO A 153 -9.64 -14.60 -6.00
C PRO A 153 -10.59 -13.67 -6.78
N ILE A 154 -10.65 -12.41 -6.36
CA ILE A 154 -11.35 -11.36 -7.10
C ILE A 154 -10.57 -11.07 -8.36
N ARG A 155 -11.19 -11.38 -9.48
CA ARG A 155 -10.65 -11.24 -10.82
C ARG A 155 -11.22 -9.99 -11.46
N GLN A 156 -10.39 -8.99 -11.71
CA GLN A 156 -10.85 -7.73 -12.34
C GLN A 156 -9.80 -7.13 -13.27
N SER A 157 -10.28 -6.46 -14.33
CA SER A 157 -9.41 -5.68 -15.21
C SER A 157 -9.19 -4.29 -14.62
N ILE A 158 -7.97 -3.98 -14.19
CA ILE A 158 -7.57 -2.62 -13.79
C ILE A 158 -6.79 -1.99 -14.94
N TYR A 159 -7.41 -0.95 -15.53
CA TYR A 159 -7.03 -0.48 -16.86
C TYR A 159 -6.95 -1.74 -17.76
N GLY A 160 -6.09 -1.97 -18.75
CA GLY A 160 -6.15 -3.23 -19.53
C GLY A 160 -5.62 -4.53 -18.87
N THR A 161 -5.35 -4.58 -17.55
CA THR A 161 -4.61 -5.69 -16.93
C THR A 161 -5.49 -6.52 -16.02
N MET A 162 -5.50 -7.84 -16.23
CA MET A 162 -6.22 -8.76 -15.34
C MET A 162 -5.45 -8.96 -14.04
N GLU A 163 -6.07 -8.53 -12.94
CA GLU A 163 -5.52 -8.56 -11.60
C GLU A 163 -6.33 -9.55 -10.75
N GLU A 164 -5.63 -10.32 -9.92
CA GLU A 164 -6.25 -11.22 -8.95
C GLU A 164 -5.97 -10.73 -7.53
N PHE A 165 -7.04 -10.56 -6.72
CA PHE A 165 -6.94 -10.17 -5.32
C PHE A 165 -7.54 -11.25 -4.42
N THR A 166 -6.77 -11.74 -3.45
CA THR A 166 -7.21 -12.73 -2.47
C THR A 166 -7.12 -12.14 -1.07
N VAL A 167 -8.11 -12.37 -0.22
CA VAL A 167 -8.03 -11.97 1.18
C VAL A 167 -7.16 -12.98 1.94
N LEU A 168 -6.03 -12.52 2.49
CA LEU A 168 -5.12 -13.38 3.27
C LEU A 168 -5.52 -13.47 4.73
N ARG A 169 -5.68 -12.30 5.37
CA ARG A 169 -5.95 -12.22 6.81
C ARG A 169 -6.64 -10.91 7.17
N TYR A 170 -7.28 -10.94 8.33
CA TYR A 170 -7.94 -9.81 8.96
C TYR A 170 -7.47 -9.71 10.41
N GLU A 171 -7.09 -8.50 10.82
CA GLU A 171 -6.69 -8.17 12.18
C GLU A 171 -7.64 -7.11 12.74
N GLU A 172 -8.45 -7.50 13.73
CA GLU A 172 -9.29 -6.53 14.44
C GLU A 172 -8.41 -5.65 15.34
N LYS A 173 -8.46 -4.34 15.13
CA LYS A 173 -7.69 -3.37 15.91
C LYS A 173 -8.55 -2.18 16.25
N LYS A 174 -8.48 -1.74 17.51
CA LYS A 174 -9.16 -0.55 18.02
C LYS A 174 -8.12 0.33 18.68
N VAL A 175 -8.16 1.62 18.38
CA VAL A 175 -7.30 2.61 19.01
C VAL A 175 -8.17 3.52 19.83
N GLU A 176 -7.82 3.64 21.10
CA GLU A 176 -8.42 4.61 22.00
C GLU A 176 -7.58 5.87 21.99
N TRP A 177 -8.22 7.01 21.84
CA TRP A 177 -7.56 8.30 21.98
C TRP A 177 -8.51 9.29 22.67
N PHE A 178 -7.93 10.20 23.44
CA PHE A 178 -8.71 11.25 24.09
C PHE A 178 -9.03 12.35 23.08
N ASN A 179 -10.32 12.60 22.84
CA ASN A 179 -10.75 13.64 21.94
C ASN A 179 -11.06 14.93 22.74
N PRO A 180 -10.19 15.95 22.68
CA PRO A 180 -10.36 17.17 23.47
C PRO A 180 -11.62 17.96 23.07
N ALA A 181 -12.13 17.79 21.85
CA ALA A 181 -13.32 18.50 21.38
C ALA A 181 -14.62 18.03 22.08
N ILE A 182 -14.66 16.77 22.52
CA ILE A 182 -15.82 16.18 23.23
C ILE A 182 -15.50 15.85 24.69
N GLY A 183 -14.27 16.12 25.14
CA GLY A 183 -13.82 15.86 26.52
C GLY A 183 -13.85 14.38 26.93
N ALA A 184 -13.80 13.45 25.97
CA ALA A 184 -14.03 12.02 26.24
C ALA A 184 -13.07 11.12 25.43
N LYS A 185 -12.87 9.90 25.93
CA LYS A 185 -12.16 8.84 25.19
C LYS A 185 -13.02 8.37 24.01
N THR A 186 -12.44 8.39 22.82
CA THR A 186 -13.06 7.86 21.61
C THR A 186 -12.35 6.57 21.23
N VAL A 187 -13.14 5.54 20.90
CA VAL A 187 -12.61 4.29 20.33
C VAL A 187 -12.79 4.37 18.82
N THR A 188 -11.69 4.32 18.08
CA THR A 188 -11.70 4.28 16.60
C THR A 188 -11.31 2.90 16.12
N ASP A 189 -12.12 2.33 15.24
CA ASP A 189 -11.78 1.09 14.55
C ASP A 189 -10.66 1.36 13.53
N VAL A 190 -9.54 0.64 13.68
CA VAL A 190 -8.38 0.69 12.78
C VAL A 190 -8.01 -0.71 12.30
N SER A 191 -9.01 -1.60 12.21
CA SER A 191 -8.85 -2.97 11.75
C SER A 191 -8.19 -3.02 10.37
N VAL A 192 -7.35 -4.04 10.17
CA VAL A 192 -6.51 -4.18 8.97
C VAL A 192 -6.92 -5.43 8.21
N LEU A 193 -7.21 -5.28 6.93
CA LEU A 193 -7.45 -6.37 6.00
C LEU A 193 -6.25 -6.48 5.05
N THR A 194 -5.57 -7.63 5.03
CA THR A 194 -4.43 -7.85 4.13
C THR A 194 -4.90 -8.57 2.88
N LEU A 195 -4.71 -7.95 1.71
CA LEU A 195 -4.95 -8.56 0.41
C LEU A 195 -3.64 -9.06 -0.21
N GLN A 196 -3.68 -10.21 -0.87
CA GLN A 196 -2.66 -10.62 -1.82
C GLN A 196 -3.10 -10.20 -3.21
N ARG A 197 -2.31 -9.34 -3.85
CA ARG A 197 -2.43 -9.01 -5.26
C ARG A 197 -1.49 -9.88 -6.06
N LYS A 198 -1.99 -10.53 -7.10
CA LYS A 198 -1.20 -11.26 -8.08
C LYS A 198 -1.33 -10.58 -9.44
N SER A 199 -0.23 -10.00 -9.90
CA SER A 199 -0.11 -9.32 -11.19
C SER A 199 1.07 -9.88 -11.97
N ALA A 200 0.85 -10.37 -13.19
CA ALA A 200 1.91 -10.80 -14.11
C ALA A 200 2.97 -11.76 -13.51
N GLY A 201 2.59 -12.61 -12.54
CA GLY A 201 3.48 -13.55 -11.86
C GLY A 201 4.17 -13.01 -10.60
N VAL A 202 3.94 -11.74 -10.25
CA VAL A 202 4.38 -11.12 -9.00
C VAL A 202 3.23 -11.12 -8.00
N THR A 203 3.49 -11.66 -6.81
CA THR A 203 2.59 -11.57 -5.65
C THR A 203 3.04 -10.47 -4.71
N LYS A 204 2.12 -9.58 -4.34
CA LYS A 204 2.35 -8.47 -3.41
C LYS A 204 1.27 -8.47 -2.33
N GLU A 205 1.65 -8.33 -1.08
CA GLU A 205 0.71 -8.10 0.03
C GLU A 205 0.39 -6.61 0.18
N ILE A 206 -0.89 -6.30 0.41
CA ILE A 206 -1.41 -4.94 0.51
C ILE A 206 -2.25 -4.85 1.79
N PRO A 207 -1.75 -4.18 2.83
CA PRO A 207 -2.52 -3.92 4.04
C PRO A 207 -3.49 -2.76 3.80
N LEU A 208 -4.79 -3.01 3.99
CA LEU A 208 -5.84 -2.01 3.93
C LEU A 208 -6.38 -1.74 5.34
N VAL A 209 -6.22 -0.51 5.82
CA VAL A 209 -6.82 -0.06 7.09
C VAL A 209 -8.26 0.37 6.85
N ILE A 210 -9.19 -0.05 7.72
CA ILE A 210 -10.61 0.28 7.60
C ILE A 210 -10.83 1.78 7.47
N GLY A 211 -11.70 2.17 6.53
CA GLY A 211 -12.03 3.57 6.25
C GLY A 211 -10.93 4.37 5.52
N LYS A 212 -9.69 3.89 5.48
CA LYS A 212 -8.56 4.56 4.82
C LYS A 212 -8.37 4.09 3.38
N GLN A 213 -8.01 5.04 2.52
CA GLN A 213 -7.67 4.77 1.13
C GLN A 213 -6.17 4.50 1.00
N VAL A 214 -5.81 3.48 0.22
CA VAL A 214 -4.43 3.14 -0.15
C VAL A 214 -4.28 3.34 -1.65
N LEU A 215 -3.20 3.99 -2.10
CA LEU A 215 -2.90 4.13 -3.52
C LEU A 215 -1.93 3.02 -3.92
N GLU A 216 -2.40 2.12 -4.77
CA GLU A 216 -1.57 1.09 -5.39
C GLU A 216 -1.16 1.50 -6.78
N SER A 217 -0.07 0.91 -7.29
CA SER A 217 0.50 1.30 -8.57
C SER A 217 0.79 0.12 -9.48
N GLU A 218 0.59 0.31 -10.77
CA GLU A 218 0.99 -0.62 -11.85
C GLU A 218 2.11 -0.02 -12.69
N PRO A 219 3.16 -0.80 -13.02
CA PRO A 219 4.12 -0.37 -14.02
C PRO A 219 3.45 -0.36 -15.40
N VAL A 220 3.69 0.72 -16.15
CA VAL A 220 3.29 0.85 -17.56
C VAL A 220 4.49 1.32 -18.36
N ALA A 221 4.58 0.90 -19.61
CA ALA A 221 5.59 1.39 -20.53
C ALA A 221 5.06 2.59 -21.31
N ARG A 222 5.94 3.53 -21.64
CA ARG A 222 5.72 4.52 -22.71
C ARG A 222 6.92 4.52 -23.63
N TYR A 223 6.71 4.81 -24.90
CA TYR A 223 7.81 5.13 -25.81
C TYR A 223 7.63 6.52 -26.42
N HIS A 224 8.74 7.06 -26.89
CA HIS A 224 8.82 8.25 -27.71
C HIS A 224 9.65 7.89 -28.93
N SER A 225 9.10 8.19 -30.10
CA SER A 225 9.80 8.07 -31.36
C SER A 225 10.63 9.32 -31.57
N SER A 226 11.96 9.22 -31.61
CA SER A 226 12.81 10.36 -31.96
C SER A 226 12.58 10.86 -33.40
N THR A 227 12.03 10.00 -34.25
CA THR A 227 11.88 10.24 -35.69
C THR A 227 10.54 10.90 -36.03
N THR A 228 9.47 10.53 -35.34
CA THR A 228 8.13 11.12 -35.53
C THR A 228 7.79 12.16 -34.45
N GLY A 229 8.54 12.20 -33.34
CA GLY A 229 8.24 13.06 -32.18
C GLY A 229 7.01 12.58 -31.39
N GLU A 230 6.47 11.42 -31.71
CA GLU A 230 5.23 10.92 -31.12
C GLU A 230 5.49 10.18 -29.81
N TRP A 231 4.66 10.49 -28.82
CA TRP A 231 4.56 9.73 -27.58
C TRP A 231 3.51 8.64 -27.71
N SER A 232 3.85 7.45 -27.24
CA SER A 232 2.86 6.41 -27.03
C SER A 232 1.96 6.76 -25.84
N GLY A 233 0.72 6.27 -25.89
CA GLY A 233 -0.07 6.08 -24.67
C GLY A 233 0.58 5.06 -23.73
N ASP A 234 -0.09 4.79 -22.60
CA ASP A 234 0.36 3.77 -21.66
C ASP A 234 0.25 2.37 -22.27
N LEU A 235 1.39 1.72 -22.47
CA LEU A 235 1.50 0.36 -22.97
C LEU A 235 1.61 -0.62 -21.80
N LYS A 236 0.74 -1.63 -21.82
CA LYS A 236 0.68 -2.71 -20.83
C LYS A 236 1.18 -4.00 -21.44
N LYS A 237 1.45 -4.99 -20.59
CA LYS A 237 1.67 -6.36 -21.07
C LYS A 237 0.49 -6.80 -21.96
N GLY A 238 0.79 -7.32 -23.14
CA GLY A 238 -0.15 -7.70 -24.20
C GLY A 238 -0.58 -6.55 -25.12
N SER A 239 -0.24 -5.30 -24.81
CA SER A 239 -0.57 -4.17 -25.69
C SER A 239 0.21 -4.26 -26.99
N LYS A 240 -0.49 -4.08 -28.11
CA LYS A 240 0.09 -3.99 -29.44
C LYS A 240 0.30 -2.55 -29.84
N PHE A 241 1.40 -2.25 -30.51
CA PHE A 241 1.68 -0.93 -31.07
C PHE A 241 2.32 -1.06 -32.45
N ASN A 242 2.06 -0.08 -33.32
CA ASN A 242 2.63 -0.04 -34.65
C ASN A 242 3.77 0.96 -34.69
N TYR A 243 4.92 0.56 -35.24
CA TYR A 243 6.06 1.44 -35.45
C TYR A 243 6.74 1.08 -36.78
N LYS A 244 6.96 2.09 -37.64
CA LYS A 244 7.54 1.92 -38.99
C LYS A 244 6.92 0.77 -39.80
N GLY A 245 5.58 0.68 -39.79
CA GLY A 245 4.85 -0.34 -40.54
C GLY A 245 4.92 -1.76 -39.95
N LYS A 246 5.58 -1.96 -38.81
CA LYS A 246 5.61 -3.24 -38.07
C LYS A 246 4.76 -3.16 -36.81
N THR A 247 4.10 -4.26 -36.48
CA THR A 247 3.33 -4.40 -35.23
C THR A 247 4.16 -5.13 -34.19
N TYR A 248 4.30 -4.51 -33.03
CA TYR A 248 4.98 -5.05 -31.87
C TYR A 248 3.98 -5.30 -30.75
N GLU A 249 4.28 -6.24 -29.87
CA GLU A 249 3.51 -6.56 -28.67
C GLU A 249 4.42 -6.48 -27.44
N LEU A 250 4.00 -5.77 -26.39
CA LEU A 250 4.74 -5.72 -25.14
C LEU A 250 4.51 -7.02 -24.35
N VAL A 251 5.54 -7.84 -24.22
CA VAL A 251 5.48 -9.17 -23.58
C VAL A 251 5.67 -9.08 -22.07
N ARG A 252 6.62 -8.25 -21.63
CA ARG A 252 6.99 -8.16 -20.21
C ARG A 252 7.52 -6.77 -19.83
N LEU A 253 7.24 -6.42 -18.59
CA LEU A 253 7.74 -5.25 -17.87
C LEU A 253 8.34 -5.77 -16.56
N ASP A 254 9.65 -5.84 -16.50
CA ASP A 254 10.38 -6.21 -15.29
C ASP A 254 10.77 -4.92 -14.56
N ILE A 255 10.42 -4.83 -13.28
CA ILE A 255 10.68 -3.64 -12.45
C ILE A 255 12.08 -3.70 -11.83
N ASN A 256 12.59 -4.90 -11.60
CA ASN A 256 13.87 -5.12 -10.93
C ASN A 256 14.59 -6.36 -11.53
N PRO A 257 15.63 -6.16 -12.37
CA PRO A 257 16.07 -4.88 -12.93
C PRO A 257 15.03 -4.29 -13.91
N PRO A 258 14.99 -2.95 -14.10
CA PRO A 258 14.08 -2.31 -15.04
C PRO A 258 14.35 -2.79 -16.47
N GLN A 259 13.46 -3.61 -17.03
CA GLN A 259 13.58 -4.13 -18.39
C GLN A 259 12.22 -4.21 -19.09
N LEU A 260 12.22 -3.87 -20.36
CA LEU A 260 11.08 -3.98 -21.27
C LEU A 260 11.37 -5.09 -22.27
N ILE A 261 10.44 -6.02 -22.39
CA ILE A 261 10.50 -7.09 -23.38
C ILE A 261 9.30 -6.93 -24.30
N PHE A 262 9.55 -6.72 -25.59
CA PHE A 262 8.51 -6.68 -26.62
C PHE A 262 8.91 -7.58 -27.78
N LYS A 263 7.92 -8.05 -28.54
CA LYS A 263 8.17 -8.92 -29.70
C LYS A 263 7.52 -8.34 -30.94
N ASP A 264 8.14 -8.59 -32.08
CA ASP A 264 7.50 -8.37 -33.38
C ASP A 264 6.43 -9.47 -33.58
N VAL A 265 5.19 -9.06 -33.86
CA VAL A 265 4.06 -9.99 -33.98
C VAL A 265 4.16 -10.88 -35.22
N GLN A 266 4.80 -10.41 -36.29
CA GLN A 266 4.96 -11.18 -37.52
C GLN A 266 6.13 -12.15 -37.43
N THR A 267 7.28 -11.68 -36.95
CA THR A 267 8.51 -12.49 -36.91
C THR A 267 8.69 -13.27 -35.61
N GLN A 268 7.88 -12.97 -34.58
CA GLN A 268 8.02 -13.47 -33.20
C GLN A 268 9.39 -13.20 -32.57
N LYS A 269 10.23 -12.36 -33.18
CA LYS A 269 11.53 -11.98 -32.63
C LYS A 269 11.34 -11.10 -31.40
N GLU A 270 11.96 -11.50 -30.29
CA GLU A 270 11.93 -10.75 -29.03
C GLU A 270 13.05 -9.71 -28.96
N TYR A 271 12.72 -8.59 -28.33
CA TYR A 271 13.61 -7.46 -28.08
C TYR A 271 13.58 -7.12 -26.60
N ARG A 272 14.76 -6.89 -26.02
CA ARG A 272 14.93 -6.49 -24.63
C ARG A 272 15.55 -5.11 -24.58
N ARG A 273 14.94 -4.19 -23.85
CA ARG A 273 15.42 -2.81 -23.70
C ARG A 273 15.40 -2.39 -22.24
N ARG A 274 16.43 -1.64 -21.84
CA ARG A 274 16.43 -0.92 -20.56
C ARG A 274 15.67 0.40 -20.75
N PRO A 275 14.54 0.62 -20.06
CA PRO A 275 13.85 1.91 -20.08
C PRO A 275 14.69 2.99 -19.40
N ARG A 276 14.54 4.22 -19.86
CA ARG A 276 14.86 5.41 -19.06
C ARG A 276 13.85 5.45 -17.91
N VAL A 277 14.32 5.43 -16.67
CA VAL A 277 13.44 5.49 -15.51
C VAL A 277 12.92 6.93 -15.36
N VAL A 278 11.61 7.13 -15.42
CA VAL A 278 10.99 8.39 -14.96
C VAL A 278 10.62 8.20 -13.50
N GLN A 279 11.23 8.96 -12.60
CA GLN A 279 10.69 9.11 -11.25
C GLN A 279 9.33 9.83 -11.34
N ARG A 280 8.32 9.25 -10.70
CA ARG A 280 6.89 9.58 -10.78
C ARG A 280 6.55 11.06 -10.65
N PHE A 281 5.41 11.44 -11.26
CA PHE A 281 4.53 12.52 -10.82
C PHE A 281 3.42 11.94 -9.94
#